data_AF-A0A842THB4-F1
#
_entry.id   AF-A0A842THB4-F1
#
_cell.length_a   1.000
_cell.length_b   1.000
_cell.length_c   1.000
_cell.angle_alpha   90.00
_cell.angle_beta   90.00
_cell.angle_gamma   90.00
#
_symmetry.space_group_name_H-M   'P 1'
#
loop_
_entity.id
_entity.type
_entity.pdbx_description
1 polymer ?
#
loop_
_entity_poly.entity_id
_entity_poly.type
_entity_poly.pdbx_seq_one_letter_code
_entity_poly.pdbx_strand_id
1 'polypeptide(L)'
;MTCNLLLSNNLTKTHLTAHKGYARGFLNKLVKFLRKPLIKAKKGEIYAYKSGARSAIYPKNGKFYRIKGCGMDEKGFIYEKYETFLDENTTVIKKRLRGCQFEGTCKKELEITEELSKIFEQKKLFFPNQSLGYWVYETELDRVPYAGLYETFGDIRLNDDLLYFLEARLESNLSKYTELLQLYYKIGLQVGHIKKVMNDAGYLWGTFFGKDDRIFHSNAHINNIVVAIKNNNVVLGPLDFDLAYRLGELKGKTFEHKVEDEKQVLEASIKGWDIFTPKIKIFNFSRSKKLEHYRQKLRENLFQGFINGSKEHIHQIKSKQLLQFL
;
A
#
# COMPACT_ATOMS: atom_id res chain seq x y z
N MET A 1 -2.54 39.59 -4.70
CA MET A 1 -2.13 38.73 -5.83
C MET A 1 -3.11 37.57 -5.93
N THR A 2 -4.12 37.73 -6.78
CA THR A 2 -5.23 36.79 -6.99
C THR A 2 -4.83 35.72 -7.99
N CYS A 3 -4.99 34.45 -7.59
CA CYS A 3 -4.69 33.28 -8.41
C CYS A 3 -5.98 32.83 -9.09
N ASN A 4 -6.10 33.04 -10.40
CA ASN A 4 -7.21 32.51 -11.18
C ASN A 4 -6.83 31.13 -11.73
N LEU A 5 -7.50 30.09 -11.22
CA LEU A 5 -7.63 28.78 -11.84
C LEU A 5 -8.52 28.94 -13.09
N LEU A 6 -8.04 28.51 -14.26
CA LEU A 6 -8.85 28.38 -15.47
C LEU A 6 -9.06 26.91 -15.80
N LEU A 7 -10.34 26.52 -15.85
CA LEU A 7 -10.85 25.30 -16.47
C LEU A 7 -11.07 25.53 -17.98
N SER A 8 -10.67 24.52 -18.75
CA SER A 8 -11.04 24.13 -20.14
C SER A 8 -11.28 25.20 -21.23
N ASN A 9 -10.62 25.03 -22.37
CA ASN A 9 -11.25 24.64 -23.64
C ASN A 9 -10.19 24.37 -24.74
N ASN A 10 -10.42 23.32 -25.52
CA ASN A 10 -9.64 22.78 -26.66
C ASN A 10 -8.58 21.71 -26.35
N LEU A 11 -9.01 20.45 -26.54
CA LEU A 11 -8.28 19.20 -26.47
C LEU A 11 -7.21 19.08 -27.57
N THR A 12 -5.92 19.25 -27.24
CA THR A 12 -4.74 18.67 -27.93
C THR A 12 -3.43 18.84 -27.12
N LYS A 13 -3.46 18.78 -25.78
CA LYS A 13 -2.24 18.91 -24.96
C LYS A 13 -2.19 17.95 -23.78
N THR A 14 -1.05 17.31 -23.60
CA THR A 14 -0.66 16.50 -22.43
C THR A 14 -0.55 17.44 -21.24
N HIS A 15 -1.30 17.18 -20.17
CA HIS A 15 -1.33 18.04 -18.99
C HIS A 15 -0.72 17.35 -17.78
N LEU A 16 0.42 17.86 -17.34
CA LEU A 16 0.91 17.65 -15.98
C LEU A 16 0.25 18.69 -15.07
N THR A 17 -0.48 18.23 -14.08
CA THR A 17 -1.01 19.11 -13.03
C THR A 17 -0.14 18.94 -11.79
N ALA A 18 0.73 19.92 -11.52
CA ALA A 18 1.52 19.97 -10.30
C ALA A 18 0.73 20.73 -9.22
N HIS A 19 0.65 20.20 -8.00
CA HIS A 19 -0.13 20.85 -6.95
C HIS A 19 0.57 22.07 -6.33
N LYS A 20 1.90 22.18 -6.45
CA LYS A 20 2.73 23.28 -5.89
C LYS A 20 3.95 23.51 -6.78
N GLY A 21 4.66 24.62 -6.61
CA GLY A 21 5.76 25.13 -7.46
C GLY A 21 7.01 24.25 -7.57
N TYR A 22 6.86 22.99 -7.95
CA TYR A 22 7.93 22.06 -8.23
C TYR A 22 8.72 22.52 -9.47
N ALA A 23 10.04 22.41 -9.39
CA ALA A 23 10.96 22.91 -10.42
C ALA A 23 10.59 22.37 -11.81
N ARG A 24 10.18 23.25 -12.74
CA ARG A 24 9.85 22.94 -14.14
C ARG A 24 10.88 22.00 -14.80
N GLY A 25 12.17 22.16 -14.47
CA GLY A 25 13.25 21.32 -15.01
C GLY A 25 13.21 19.84 -14.58
N PHE A 26 12.72 19.52 -13.37
CA PHE A 26 12.53 18.13 -12.95
C PHE A 26 11.42 17.47 -13.78
N LEU A 27 10.30 18.18 -13.88
CA LEU A 27 9.10 17.75 -14.59
C LEU A 27 9.39 17.53 -16.07
N ASN A 28 10.18 18.39 -16.73
CA ASN A 28 10.48 18.27 -18.16
C ASN A 28 11.17 16.94 -18.55
N LYS A 29 12.07 16.41 -17.71
CA LYS A 29 12.66 15.08 -17.97
C LYS A 29 11.68 13.96 -17.67
N LEU A 30 10.91 14.06 -16.59
CA LEU A 30 9.88 13.07 -16.22
C LEU A 30 8.78 12.97 -17.30
N VAL A 31 8.36 14.13 -17.83
CA VAL A 31 7.42 14.29 -18.94
C VAL A 31 7.82 13.44 -20.13
N LYS A 32 9.11 13.43 -20.51
CA LYS A 32 9.59 12.62 -21.65
C LYS A 32 9.31 11.12 -21.44
N PHE A 33 9.47 10.62 -20.22
CA PHE A 33 9.23 9.21 -19.87
C PHE A 33 7.74 8.87 -19.79
N LEU A 34 6.91 9.81 -19.35
CA LEU A 34 5.47 9.58 -19.13
C LEU A 34 4.62 9.78 -20.40
N ARG A 35 5.20 10.22 -21.52
CA ARG A 35 4.49 10.27 -22.81
C ARG A 35 3.96 8.91 -23.27
N LYS A 36 4.59 7.83 -22.84
CA LYS A 36 4.16 6.46 -23.09
C LYS A 36 4.11 5.69 -21.76
N PRO A 37 3.27 4.65 -21.61
CA PRO A 37 3.38 3.76 -20.46
C PRO A 37 4.79 3.18 -20.38
N LEU A 38 5.33 3.13 -19.17
CA LEU A 38 6.64 2.55 -18.89
C LEU A 38 6.60 1.04 -19.13
N ILE A 39 7.46 0.59 -20.04
CA ILE A 39 7.79 -0.82 -20.26
C ILE A 39 9.02 -1.11 -19.40
N LYS A 40 8.86 -1.88 -18.33
CA LYS A 40 9.92 -2.20 -17.38
C LYS A 40 10.80 -3.31 -17.94
N ALA A 41 11.72 -2.98 -18.85
CA ALA A 41 12.55 -3.95 -19.55
C ALA A 41 13.66 -4.56 -18.67
N LYS A 42 14.06 -5.81 -18.99
CA LYS A 42 15.15 -6.55 -18.31
C LYS A 42 16.58 -6.16 -18.73
N LYS A 43 16.78 -5.41 -19.82
CA LYS A 43 18.11 -5.04 -20.35
C LYS A 43 18.12 -3.62 -20.93
N GLY A 44 19.13 -2.83 -20.56
CA GLY A 44 19.35 -1.45 -21.00
C GLY A 44 19.87 -0.54 -19.88
N GLU A 45 19.95 0.76 -20.12
CA GLU A 45 20.19 1.76 -19.08
C GLU A 45 19.02 1.74 -18.08
N ILE A 46 19.33 1.58 -16.79
CA ILE A 46 18.31 1.59 -15.73
C ILE A 46 17.85 3.02 -15.51
N TYR A 47 16.71 3.37 -16.11
CA TYR A 47 16.09 4.67 -15.86
C TYR A 47 15.25 4.66 -14.58
N ALA A 48 14.58 3.55 -14.25
CA ALA A 48 13.74 3.41 -13.06
C ALA A 48 13.70 1.97 -12.57
N TYR A 49 13.47 1.78 -11.26
CA TYR A 49 13.30 0.49 -10.61
C TYR A 49 11.83 0.10 -10.54
N LYS A 50 11.54 -1.20 -10.57
CA LYS A 50 10.18 -1.70 -10.32
C LYS A 50 9.82 -1.48 -8.84
N SER A 51 8.70 -0.80 -8.60
CA SER A 51 8.11 -0.54 -7.27
C SER A 51 6.96 -1.52 -6.95
N GLY A 52 6.45 -2.17 -7.99
CA GLY A 52 5.25 -2.98 -7.98
C GLY A 52 4.80 -3.21 -9.41
N ALA A 53 3.75 -4.01 -9.59
CA ALA A 53 3.27 -4.39 -10.92
C ALA A 53 2.94 -3.17 -11.80
N ARG A 54 2.32 -2.15 -11.20
CA ARG A 54 1.90 -0.90 -11.87
C ARG A 54 2.63 0.37 -11.42
N SER A 55 3.76 0.24 -10.74
CA SER A 55 4.54 1.38 -10.23
C SER A 55 6.03 1.26 -10.54
N ALA A 56 6.72 2.40 -10.55
CA ALA A 56 8.17 2.49 -10.71
C ALA A 56 8.78 3.55 -9.78
N ILE A 57 10.05 3.37 -9.40
CA ILE A 57 10.88 4.35 -8.68
C ILE A 57 11.91 4.93 -9.63
N TYR A 58 11.90 6.24 -9.80
CA TYR A 58 12.87 7.00 -10.59
C TYR A 58 13.88 7.69 -9.66
N PRO A 59 15.15 7.26 -9.59
CA PRO A 59 16.18 7.95 -8.81
C PRO A 59 16.69 9.19 -9.57
N LYS A 60 16.77 10.35 -8.91
CA LYS A 60 17.35 11.56 -9.50
C LYS A 60 17.84 12.53 -8.43
N ASN A 61 19.08 13.00 -8.57
CA ASN A 61 19.70 14.01 -7.71
C ASN A 61 19.60 13.66 -6.21
N GLY A 62 19.89 12.40 -5.85
CA GLY A 62 19.83 11.94 -4.45
C GLY A 62 18.41 11.75 -3.89
N LYS A 63 17.37 11.93 -4.70
CA LYS A 63 15.97 11.71 -4.34
C LYS A 63 15.36 10.55 -5.13
N PHE A 64 14.31 9.96 -4.58
CA PHE A 64 13.51 8.94 -5.27
C PHE A 64 12.12 9.48 -5.60
N TYR A 65 11.63 9.15 -6.78
CA TYR A 65 10.31 9.56 -7.24
C TYR A 65 9.50 8.34 -7.62
N ARG A 66 8.40 8.10 -6.91
CA ARG A 66 7.47 7.01 -7.19
C ARG A 66 6.42 7.46 -8.19
N ILE A 67 6.23 6.64 -9.21
CA ILE A 67 5.23 6.83 -10.26
C ILE A 67 4.27 5.64 -10.18
N LYS A 68 3.01 5.89 -9.86
CA LYS A 68 1.98 4.85 -9.70
C LYS A 68 0.99 4.94 -10.85
N GLY A 69 0.65 3.82 -11.48
CA GLY A 69 -0.20 3.81 -12.68
C GLY A 69 0.58 4.03 -13.97
N CYS A 70 1.85 3.66 -14.00
CA CYS A 70 2.76 3.95 -15.11
C CYS A 70 2.88 2.84 -16.15
N GLY A 71 2.00 1.83 -16.13
CA GLY A 71 2.10 0.63 -16.97
C GLY A 71 2.35 -0.63 -16.15
N MET A 72 1.87 -1.75 -16.68
CA MET A 72 1.94 -3.09 -16.10
C MET A 72 3.20 -3.81 -16.60
N ASP A 73 4.20 -3.93 -15.72
CA ASP A 73 5.47 -4.62 -16.01
C ASP A 73 6.04 -4.31 -17.41
N GLU A 74 6.19 -5.33 -18.26
CA GLU A 74 6.70 -5.24 -19.64
C GLU A 74 5.59 -4.96 -20.68
N LYS A 75 4.33 -4.85 -20.25
CA LYS A 75 3.16 -4.82 -21.15
C LYS A 75 2.53 -3.44 -21.32
N GLY A 76 2.95 -2.44 -20.56
CA GLY A 76 2.33 -1.10 -20.59
C GLY A 76 0.86 -1.15 -20.15
N PHE A 77 -0.04 -0.49 -20.88
CA PHE A 77 -1.48 -0.56 -20.59
C PHE A 77 -2.13 -1.73 -21.33
N ILE A 78 -2.87 -2.57 -20.59
CA ILE A 78 -3.51 -3.76 -21.15
C ILE A 78 -4.97 -3.86 -20.74
N TYR A 79 -5.82 -4.39 -21.62
CA TYR A 79 -7.15 -4.87 -21.23
C TYR A 79 -7.04 -6.30 -20.74
N GLU A 80 -7.40 -6.51 -19.48
CA GLU A 80 -7.54 -7.83 -18.89
C GLU A 80 -9.01 -8.24 -18.95
N LYS A 81 -9.27 -9.46 -19.46
CA LYS A 81 -10.60 -10.07 -19.38
C LYS A 81 -10.80 -10.60 -17.96
N TYR A 82 -11.97 -10.37 -17.39
CA TYR A 82 -12.36 -10.93 -16.10
C TYR A 82 -13.82 -11.35 -16.14
N GLU A 83 -14.14 -12.42 -15.43
CA GLU A 83 -15.48 -12.94 -15.30
C GLU A 83 -16.20 -12.21 -14.16
N THR A 84 -17.49 -11.92 -14.36
CA THR A 84 -18.39 -11.44 -13.32
C THR A 84 -19.68 -12.23 -13.42
N PHE A 85 -20.28 -12.54 -12.29
CA PHE A 85 -21.60 -13.17 -12.23
C PHE A 85 -22.65 -12.07 -12.36
N LEU A 86 -23.56 -12.21 -13.32
CA LEU A 86 -24.76 -11.37 -13.42
C LEU A 86 -25.83 -11.90 -12.46
N ASP A 87 -25.94 -13.22 -12.37
CA ASP A 87 -26.75 -14.00 -11.44
C ASP A 87 -26.04 -15.34 -11.15
N GLU A 88 -26.69 -16.24 -10.40
CA GLU A 88 -26.13 -17.54 -9.99
C GLU A 88 -25.75 -18.46 -11.16
N ASN A 89 -26.33 -18.25 -12.34
CA ASN A 89 -26.17 -19.12 -13.50
C ASN A 89 -25.52 -18.42 -14.71
N THR A 90 -25.35 -17.09 -14.66
CA THR A 90 -24.88 -16.30 -15.80
C THR A 90 -23.54 -15.64 -15.51
N THR A 91 -22.50 -16.11 -16.20
CA THR A 91 -21.16 -15.48 -16.20
C THR A 91 -21.00 -14.56 -17.41
N VAL A 92 -20.61 -13.32 -17.17
CA VAL A 92 -20.31 -12.32 -18.21
C VAL A 92 -18.82 -12.02 -18.21
N ILE A 93 -18.19 -12.08 -19.39
CA ILE A 93 -16.79 -11.67 -19.56
C ILE A 93 -16.74 -10.16 -19.78
N LYS A 94 -16.15 -9.45 -18.82
CA LYS A 94 -15.87 -8.01 -18.92
C LYS A 94 -14.40 -7.77 -19.23
N LYS A 95 -14.09 -6.57 -19.72
CA LYS A 95 -12.71 -6.09 -19.90
C LYS A 95 -12.44 -4.98 -18.90
N ARG A 96 -11.25 -4.96 -18.30
CA ARG A 96 -10.77 -3.86 -17.47
C ARG A 96 -9.40 -3.40 -17.94
N LEU A 97 -9.22 -2.10 -18.05
CA LEU A 97 -7.91 -1.51 -18.29
C LEU A 97 -7.03 -1.67 -17.04
N ARG A 98 -5.80 -2.16 -17.22
CA ARG A 98 -4.80 -2.40 -16.18
C ARG A 98 -3.52 -1.64 -16.47
N GLY A 99 -2.70 -1.46 -15.45
CA GLY A 99 -1.43 -0.74 -15.52
C GLY A 99 -1.54 0.76 -15.21
N CYS A 100 -2.74 1.33 -15.12
CA CYS A 100 -2.96 2.74 -14.82
C CYS A 100 -3.72 2.98 -13.51
N GLN A 101 -3.78 4.24 -13.09
CA GLN A 101 -4.83 4.75 -12.20
C GLN A 101 -5.94 5.39 -13.07
N PHE A 102 -7.09 5.64 -12.46
CA PHE A 102 -8.15 6.47 -13.03
C PHE A 102 -8.25 7.78 -12.26
N GLU A 103 -8.82 8.81 -12.88
CA GLU A 103 -8.87 10.18 -12.35
C GLU A 103 -9.25 10.24 -10.86
N GLY A 104 -10.43 9.71 -10.51
CA GLY A 104 -10.93 9.75 -9.14
C GLY A 104 -10.01 9.05 -8.14
N THR A 105 -9.51 7.85 -8.48
CA THR A 105 -8.57 7.11 -7.63
C THR A 105 -7.25 7.84 -7.47
N CYS A 106 -6.70 8.38 -8.57
CA CYS A 106 -5.41 9.06 -8.57
C CYS A 106 -5.46 10.35 -7.74
N LYS A 107 -6.46 11.21 -7.99
CA LYS A 107 -6.64 12.47 -7.27
C LYS A 107 -6.87 12.23 -5.78
N LYS A 108 -7.76 11.27 -5.44
CA LYS A 108 -8.05 10.93 -4.05
C LYS A 108 -6.83 10.42 -3.31
N GLU A 109 -6.02 9.55 -3.92
CA GLU A 109 -4.82 9.03 -3.27
C GLU A 109 -3.80 10.14 -3.01
N LEU A 110 -3.60 11.07 -3.95
CA LEU A 110 -2.72 12.22 -3.79
C LEU A 110 -3.19 13.15 -2.66
N GLU A 111 -4.49 13.37 -2.55
CA GLU A 111 -5.12 14.20 -1.53
C GLU A 111 -4.94 13.58 -0.13
N ILE A 112 -5.31 12.30 0.03
CA ILE A 112 -5.12 11.56 1.29
C ILE A 112 -3.64 11.49 1.67
N THR A 113 -2.75 11.30 0.70
CA THR A 113 -1.30 11.31 0.94
C THR A 113 -0.85 12.66 1.51
N GLU A 114 -1.33 13.78 0.95
CA GLU A 114 -0.99 15.11 1.47
C GLU A 114 -1.53 15.34 2.88
N GLU A 115 -2.77 14.96 3.15
CA GLU A 115 -3.39 15.11 4.47
C GLU A 115 -2.69 14.28 5.54
N LEU A 116 -2.48 12.99 5.27
CA LEU A 116 -1.80 12.09 6.19
C LEU A 116 -0.34 12.50 6.42
N SER A 117 0.35 13.05 5.42
CA SER A 117 1.72 13.55 5.61
C SER A 117 1.80 14.62 6.71
N LYS A 118 0.83 15.54 6.74
CA LYS A 118 0.73 16.61 7.75
C LYS A 118 0.40 16.04 9.13
N ILE A 119 -0.53 15.09 9.19
CA ILE A 119 -0.89 14.42 10.44
C ILE A 119 0.31 13.68 11.03
N PHE A 120 1.05 12.94 10.20
CA PHE A 120 2.22 12.18 10.64
C PHE A 120 3.33 13.11 11.10
N GLU A 121 3.56 14.22 10.39
CA GLU A 121 4.52 15.25 10.81
C GLU A 121 4.16 15.83 12.20
N GLN A 122 2.88 16.18 12.43
CA GLN A 122 2.41 16.66 13.73
C GLN A 122 2.62 15.63 14.85
N LYS A 123 2.47 14.34 14.53
CA LYS A 123 2.71 13.22 15.47
C LYS A 123 4.17 12.80 15.55
N LYS A 124 5.09 13.51 14.86
CA LYS A 124 6.52 13.17 14.76
C LYS A 124 6.76 11.74 14.24
N LEU A 125 5.85 11.24 13.40
CA LEU A 125 5.95 9.95 12.76
C LEU A 125 6.61 10.06 11.38
N PHE A 126 7.23 8.98 10.95
CA PHE A 126 7.80 8.90 9.61
C PHE A 126 6.69 8.69 8.57
N PHE A 127 6.68 9.53 7.55
CA PHE A 127 5.80 9.40 6.40
C PHE A 127 6.66 9.34 5.12
N PRO A 128 6.59 8.24 4.35
CA PRO A 128 7.58 7.96 3.31
C PRO A 128 7.31 8.68 2.00
N ASN A 129 6.11 9.22 1.79
CA ASN A 129 5.66 9.79 0.53
C ASN A 129 5.26 11.25 0.65
N GLN A 130 5.58 12.04 -0.36
CA GLN A 130 5.08 13.38 -0.55
C GLN A 130 4.40 13.48 -1.91
N SER A 131 3.13 13.88 -1.92
CA SER A 131 2.35 14.08 -3.14
C SER A 131 2.94 15.22 -3.98
N LEU A 132 3.18 14.96 -5.27
CA LEU A 132 3.70 15.97 -6.22
C LEU A 132 2.63 16.44 -7.22
N GLY A 133 1.74 15.51 -7.62
CA GLY A 133 0.77 15.74 -8.68
C GLY A 133 0.41 14.46 -9.42
N TYR A 134 -0.23 14.62 -10.57
CA TYR A 134 -0.56 13.50 -11.45
C TYR A 134 -0.24 13.82 -12.90
N TRP A 135 -0.03 12.75 -13.67
CA TRP A 135 0.12 12.76 -15.11
C TRP A 135 -1.12 12.17 -15.77
N VAL A 136 -1.60 12.83 -16.82
CA VAL A 136 -2.68 12.34 -17.68
C VAL A 136 -2.07 11.84 -18.99
N TYR A 137 -2.33 10.59 -19.33
CA TYR A 137 -1.82 10.01 -20.56
C TYR A 137 -2.73 10.38 -21.74
N GLU A 138 -2.12 10.85 -22.83
CA GLU A 138 -2.78 10.89 -24.13
C GLU A 138 -2.95 9.47 -24.66
N THR A 139 -4.17 9.11 -25.07
CA THR A 139 -4.44 7.76 -25.53
C THR A 139 -5.71 7.69 -26.38
N GLU A 140 -5.78 6.65 -27.21
CA GLU A 140 -6.98 6.24 -27.96
C GLU A 140 -7.82 5.18 -27.21
N LEU A 141 -7.41 4.82 -25.98
CA LEU A 141 -8.15 3.88 -25.14
C LEU A 141 -9.52 4.46 -24.74
N ASP A 142 -10.47 3.58 -24.45
CA ASP A 142 -11.84 3.95 -24.03
C ASP A 142 -11.89 4.72 -22.70
N ARG A 143 -10.80 4.71 -21.93
CA ARG A 143 -10.66 5.38 -20.64
C ARG A 143 -9.32 6.06 -20.54
N VAL A 144 -9.32 7.30 -20.06
CA VAL A 144 -8.11 8.10 -19.89
C VAL A 144 -7.28 7.57 -18.70
N PRO A 145 -6.04 7.11 -18.94
CA PRO A 145 -5.13 6.63 -17.90
C PRO A 145 -4.51 7.80 -17.12
N TYR A 146 -4.34 7.60 -15.82
CA TYR A 146 -3.65 8.54 -14.92
C TYR A 146 -2.46 7.85 -14.25
N ALA A 147 -1.44 8.64 -13.91
CA ALA A 147 -0.40 8.24 -12.98
C ALA A 147 -0.20 9.25 -11.85
N GLY A 148 -0.22 8.79 -10.61
CA GLY A 148 0.14 9.59 -9.43
C GLY A 148 1.66 9.70 -9.29
N LEU A 149 2.12 10.90 -8.95
CA LEU A 149 3.53 11.23 -8.79
C LEU A 149 3.82 11.59 -7.33
N TYR A 150 4.85 10.94 -6.78
CA TYR A 150 5.24 11.10 -5.39
C TYR A 150 6.76 11.26 -5.28
N GLU A 151 7.24 12.16 -4.43
CA GLU A 151 8.60 12.07 -3.89
C GLU A 151 8.55 11.04 -2.77
N THR A 152 9.49 10.11 -2.75
CA THR A 152 9.51 9.04 -1.77
C THR A 152 10.89 8.88 -1.14
N PHE A 153 10.94 8.47 0.12
CA PHE A 153 12.19 8.12 0.80
C PHE A 153 12.76 6.77 0.32
N GLY A 154 11.94 5.94 -0.34
CA GLY A 154 12.32 4.63 -0.83
C GLY A 154 11.11 3.71 -0.94
N ASP A 155 11.34 2.48 -1.39
CA ASP A 155 10.28 1.49 -1.62
C ASP A 155 10.70 0.08 -1.18
N ILE A 156 11.53 -0.01 -0.14
CA ILE A 156 11.84 -1.29 0.48
C ILE A 156 10.64 -1.68 1.31
N ARG A 157 9.78 -2.52 0.75
CA ARG A 157 8.56 -2.99 1.40
C ARG A 157 8.88 -4.08 2.40
N LEU A 158 8.15 -4.08 3.50
CA LEU A 158 8.38 -5.01 4.61
C LEU A 158 8.29 -6.48 4.16
N ASN A 159 7.32 -6.81 3.29
CA ASN A 159 7.07 -8.20 2.89
C ASN A 159 7.88 -8.68 1.68
N ASP A 160 8.40 -7.78 0.84
CA ASP A 160 8.88 -8.19 -0.48
C ASP A 160 10.22 -8.95 -0.39
N ASP A 161 11.08 -8.61 0.58
CA ASP A 161 12.37 -9.29 0.77
C ASP A 161 12.84 -9.34 2.24
N LEU A 162 12.45 -8.35 3.05
CA LEU A 162 13.01 -8.19 4.40
C LEU A 162 12.55 -9.29 5.35
N LEU A 163 11.25 -9.54 5.47
CA LEU A 163 10.76 -10.60 6.36
C LEU A 163 11.24 -11.98 5.89
N TYR A 164 11.25 -12.24 4.59
CA TYR A 164 11.77 -13.49 4.05
C TYR A 164 13.26 -13.69 4.40
N PHE A 165 14.09 -12.66 4.21
CA PHE A 165 15.51 -12.71 4.59
C PHE A 165 15.71 -12.93 6.09
N LEU A 166 14.89 -12.27 6.91
CA LEU A 166 14.93 -12.40 8.36
C LEU A 166 14.52 -13.81 8.82
N GLU A 167 13.49 -14.40 8.20
CA GLU A 167 13.06 -15.78 8.45
C GLU A 167 14.12 -16.79 7.98
N ALA A 168 14.71 -16.60 6.81
CA ALA A 168 15.79 -17.46 6.30
C ALA A 168 17.00 -17.49 7.25
N ARG A 169 17.29 -16.37 7.93
CA ARG A 169 18.32 -16.33 8.98
C ARG A 169 17.99 -17.23 10.17
N LEU A 170 16.71 -17.46 10.51
CA LEU A 170 16.35 -18.39 11.58
C LEU A 170 16.66 -19.84 11.23
N GLU A 171 16.48 -20.22 9.96
CA GLU A 171 16.79 -21.58 9.51
C GLU A 171 18.27 -21.92 9.76
N SER A 172 19.13 -20.90 9.73
CA SER A 172 20.56 -21.03 9.98
C SER A 172 20.97 -20.96 11.47
N ASN A 173 20.15 -20.38 12.35
CA ASN A 173 20.56 -20.14 13.74
C ASN A 173 19.39 -20.00 14.73
N LEU A 174 19.06 -21.09 15.41
CA LEU A 174 17.94 -21.16 16.35
C LEU A 174 18.12 -20.29 17.59
N SER A 175 19.35 -19.97 18.01
CA SER A 175 19.57 -19.11 19.18
C SER A 175 19.14 -17.66 18.95
N LYS A 176 19.01 -17.24 17.68
CA LYS A 176 18.53 -15.90 17.28
C LYS A 176 17.01 -15.81 17.19
N TYR A 177 16.30 -16.89 17.48
CA TYR A 177 14.84 -16.92 17.37
C TYR A 177 14.13 -15.90 18.27
N THR A 178 14.60 -15.74 19.50
CA THR A 178 14.05 -14.76 20.44
C THR A 178 14.24 -13.33 19.94
N GLU A 179 15.39 -13.02 19.34
CA GLU A 179 15.65 -11.70 18.74
C GLU A 179 14.66 -11.40 17.60
N LEU A 180 14.35 -12.42 16.78
CA LEU A 180 13.40 -12.24 15.69
C LEU A 180 11.96 -12.07 16.18
N LEU A 181 11.55 -12.82 17.22
CA LEU A 181 10.25 -12.60 17.85
C LEU A 181 10.12 -11.18 18.37
N GLN A 182 11.15 -10.66 19.04
CA GLN A 182 11.18 -9.28 19.52
C GLN A 182 11.11 -8.28 18.36
N LEU A 183 11.77 -8.56 17.24
CA LEU A 183 11.70 -7.71 16.04
C LEU A 183 10.28 -7.69 15.46
N TYR A 184 9.65 -8.85 15.27
CA TYR A 184 8.27 -8.95 14.77
C TYR A 184 7.29 -8.22 15.69
N TYR A 185 7.43 -8.39 17.01
CA TYR A 185 6.63 -7.67 17.99
C TYR A 185 6.80 -6.15 17.87
N LYS A 186 8.04 -5.66 17.75
CA LYS A 186 8.34 -4.22 17.55
C LYS A 186 7.76 -3.67 16.24
N ILE A 187 7.89 -4.42 15.15
CA ILE A 187 7.28 -4.07 13.86
C ILE A 187 5.76 -3.96 14.02
N GLY A 188 5.16 -4.94 14.70
CA GLY A 188 3.73 -4.96 15.01
C GLY A 188 3.31 -3.69 15.73
N LEU A 189 3.96 -3.36 16.85
CA LEU A 189 3.68 -2.15 17.64
C LEU A 189 3.72 -0.87 16.78
N GLN A 190 4.75 -0.73 15.95
CA GLN A 190 4.88 0.44 15.08
C GLN A 190 3.79 0.51 14.00
N VAL A 191 3.47 -0.60 13.33
CA VAL A 191 2.40 -0.64 12.32
C VAL A 191 1.03 -0.40 12.96
N GLY A 192 0.79 -0.95 14.15
CA GLY A 192 -0.40 -0.69 14.95
C GLY A 192 -0.55 0.79 15.28
N HIS A 193 0.53 1.43 15.73
CA HIS A 193 0.53 2.87 16.03
C HIS A 193 0.28 3.72 14.79
N ILE A 194 0.90 3.40 13.64
CA ILE A 194 0.64 4.06 12.35
C ILE A 194 -0.85 4.02 12.01
N LYS A 195 -1.46 2.82 12.08
CA LYS A 195 -2.87 2.64 11.78
C LYS A 195 -3.77 3.39 12.76
N LYS A 196 -3.43 3.36 14.05
CA LYS A 196 -4.14 4.12 15.07
C LYS A 196 -4.16 5.62 14.75
N VAL A 197 -3.01 6.20 14.39
CA VAL A 197 -2.93 7.62 14.03
C VAL A 197 -3.82 7.95 12.81
N MET A 198 -3.90 7.05 11.83
CA MET A 198 -4.81 7.22 10.69
C MET A 198 -6.28 7.18 11.14
N ASN A 199 -6.65 6.19 11.96
CA ASN A 199 -8.01 6.02 12.46
C ASN A 199 -8.45 7.22 13.32
N ASP A 200 -7.59 7.68 14.24
CA ASP A 200 -7.85 8.85 15.10
C ASP A 200 -8.07 10.12 14.26
N ALA A 201 -7.42 10.22 13.11
CA ALA A 201 -7.58 11.33 12.18
C ALA A 201 -8.78 11.15 11.23
N GLY A 202 -9.60 10.10 11.41
CA GLY A 202 -10.78 9.86 10.60
C GLY A 202 -10.50 9.25 9.23
N TYR A 203 -9.39 8.50 9.09
CA TYR A 203 -9.07 7.75 7.87
C TYR A 203 -9.13 6.26 8.11
N LEU A 204 -9.75 5.56 7.17
CA LEU A 204 -9.69 4.10 7.08
C LEU A 204 -8.75 3.71 5.96
N TRP A 205 -7.79 2.85 6.30
CA TRP A 205 -6.82 2.36 5.35
C TRP A 205 -7.33 1.12 4.62
N GLY A 206 -7.96 1.31 3.46
CA GLY A 206 -7.96 0.27 2.43
C GLY A 206 -8.86 -0.94 2.64
N THR A 207 -9.55 -1.07 3.77
CA THR A 207 -10.29 -2.30 4.10
C THR A 207 -11.78 -2.18 3.82
N PHE A 208 -12.32 -3.05 2.95
CA PHE A 208 -13.75 -3.20 2.72
C PHE A 208 -14.10 -4.57 2.14
N PHE A 209 -15.32 -5.03 2.42
CA PHE A 209 -15.95 -6.10 1.65
C PHE A 209 -16.60 -5.56 0.38
N GLY A 210 -16.40 -6.27 -0.74
CA GLY A 210 -17.04 -5.99 -2.02
C GLY A 210 -18.57 -6.03 -1.95
N LYS A 211 -19.23 -5.69 -3.07
CA LYS A 211 -20.72 -5.66 -3.14
C LYS A 211 -21.39 -6.99 -2.80
N ASP A 212 -20.66 -8.09 -2.89
CA ASP A 212 -21.15 -9.43 -2.61
C ASP A 212 -20.91 -9.87 -1.16
N ASP A 213 -20.34 -9.00 -0.31
CA ASP A 213 -19.85 -9.27 1.06
C ASP A 213 -18.95 -10.52 1.18
N ARG A 214 -18.52 -11.08 0.04
CA ARG A 214 -17.74 -12.32 -0.07
C ARG A 214 -16.30 -12.03 -0.43
N ILE A 215 -16.07 -11.00 -1.24
CA ILE A 215 -14.71 -10.63 -1.63
C ILE A 215 -14.19 -9.56 -0.69
N PHE A 216 -13.25 -9.99 0.14
CA PHE A 216 -12.51 -9.09 1.01
C PHE A 216 -11.42 -8.34 0.24
N HIS A 217 -11.39 -7.02 0.38
CA HIS A 217 -10.33 -6.16 -0.13
C HIS A 217 -9.63 -5.48 1.04
N SER A 218 -8.32 -5.69 1.18
CA SER A 218 -7.47 -4.88 2.06
C SER A 218 -6.28 -4.37 1.31
N ASN A 219 -6.07 -3.05 1.39
CA ASN A 219 -4.82 -2.41 1.03
C ASN A 219 -3.94 -2.09 2.25
N ALA A 220 -4.42 -2.31 3.48
CA ALA A 220 -3.66 -2.17 4.72
C ALA A 220 -2.86 -3.43 5.05
N HIS A 221 -2.10 -3.93 4.07
CA HIS A 221 -1.25 -5.09 4.22
C HIS A 221 0.22 -4.68 4.33
N ILE A 222 1.04 -5.55 4.92
CA ILE A 222 2.47 -5.30 5.17
C ILE A 222 3.29 -4.97 3.90
N ASN A 223 2.86 -5.37 2.68
CA ASN A 223 3.54 -4.97 1.44
C ASN A 223 3.38 -3.47 1.13
N ASN A 224 2.53 -2.74 1.86
CA ASN A 224 2.35 -1.30 1.73
C ASN A 224 2.95 -0.55 2.92
N ILE A 225 3.74 -1.24 3.76
CA ILE A 225 4.62 -0.64 4.76
C ILE A 225 6.03 -0.66 4.19
N VAL A 226 6.69 0.50 4.17
CA VAL A 226 8.10 0.61 3.81
C VAL A 226 8.98 0.73 5.04
N VAL A 227 10.20 0.20 4.89
CA VAL A 227 11.28 0.28 5.85
C VAL A 227 12.31 1.29 5.33
N ALA A 228 12.68 2.25 6.17
CA ALA A 228 13.72 3.22 5.85
C ALA A 228 14.68 3.40 7.04
N ILE A 229 15.85 3.97 6.76
CA ILE A 229 16.80 4.39 7.79
C ILE A 229 16.77 5.92 7.84
N LYS A 230 16.42 6.48 8.99
CA LYS A 230 16.42 7.92 9.24
C LYS A 230 17.15 8.19 10.56
N ASN A 231 18.18 9.04 10.51
CA ASN A 231 19.01 9.38 11.69
C ASN A 231 19.52 8.12 12.42
N ASN A 232 20.08 7.16 11.68
CA ASN A 232 20.54 5.86 12.18
C ASN A 232 19.47 4.98 12.85
N ASN A 233 18.19 5.32 12.71
CA ASN A 233 17.06 4.53 13.23
C ASN A 233 16.27 3.91 12.08
N VAL A 234 15.83 2.66 12.28
CA VAL A 234 14.88 2.01 11.38
C VAL A 234 13.49 2.60 11.65
N VAL A 235 12.87 3.12 10.60
CA VAL A 235 11.53 3.70 10.65
C VAL A 235 10.61 2.98 9.67
N LEU A 236 9.35 2.84 10.07
CA LEU A 236 8.29 2.26 9.24
C LEU A 236 7.31 3.36 8.82
N GLY A 237 6.76 3.25 7.62
CA GLY A 237 5.78 4.19 7.12
C GLY A 237 4.83 3.60 6.08
N PRO A 238 3.58 4.08 6.00
CA PRO A 238 2.61 3.64 5.00
C PRO A 238 2.91 4.26 3.63
N LEU A 239 2.89 3.44 2.57
CA LEU A 239 3.27 3.86 1.21
C LEU A 239 2.08 3.98 0.24
N ASP A 240 1.09 3.11 0.36
CA ASP A 240 0.03 2.98 -0.64
C ASP A 240 -1.33 3.22 -0.01
N PHE A 241 -2.08 4.19 -0.54
CA PHE A 241 -3.40 4.57 -0.04
C PHE A 241 -4.50 4.28 -1.07
N ASP A 242 -4.27 3.31 -1.98
CA ASP A 242 -5.39 2.73 -2.74
C ASP A 242 -6.50 2.34 -1.76
N LEU A 243 -7.73 2.75 -2.11
CA LEU A 243 -8.93 2.42 -1.33
C LEU A 243 -8.90 2.98 0.10
N ALA A 244 -8.10 4.01 0.39
CA ALA A 244 -8.26 4.77 1.62
C ALA A 244 -9.52 5.65 1.54
N TYR A 245 -10.20 5.82 2.68
CA TYR A 245 -11.42 6.62 2.79
C TYR A 245 -11.39 7.48 4.03
N ARG A 246 -12.02 8.66 3.96
CA ARG A 246 -12.38 9.41 5.15
C ARG A 246 -13.64 8.79 5.76
N LEU A 247 -13.79 8.84 7.08
CA LEU A 247 -14.97 8.29 7.75
C LEU A 247 -16.28 8.86 7.20
N GLY A 248 -16.31 10.17 6.93
CA GLY A 248 -17.49 10.84 6.36
C GLY A 248 -17.87 10.40 4.93
N GLU A 249 -16.98 9.69 4.22
CA GLU A 249 -17.26 9.19 2.86
C GLU A 249 -18.01 7.84 2.88
N LEU A 250 -18.10 7.18 4.04
CA LEU A 250 -18.72 5.87 4.17
C LEU A 250 -20.23 6.01 4.39
N LYS A 251 -21.00 5.89 3.30
CA LYS A 251 -22.46 5.83 3.37
C LYS A 251 -22.90 4.42 3.76
N GLY A 252 -23.70 4.28 4.82
CA GLY A 252 -24.53 3.10 5.10
C GLY A 252 -23.89 1.90 5.83
N LYS A 253 -22.56 1.88 6.04
CA LYS A 253 -21.92 0.93 6.97
C LYS A 253 -21.24 1.72 8.09
N THR A 254 -21.58 1.44 9.34
CA THR A 254 -21.01 2.10 10.51
C THR A 254 -19.51 1.78 10.62
N PHE A 255 -18.72 2.70 11.17
CA PHE A 255 -17.28 2.53 11.36
C PHE A 255 -16.96 1.24 12.13
N GLU A 256 -17.81 0.89 13.09
CA GLU A 256 -17.74 -0.29 13.93
C GLU A 256 -17.74 -1.59 13.12
N HIS A 257 -18.58 -1.70 12.09
CA HIS A 257 -18.58 -2.89 11.23
C HIS A 257 -17.25 -3.03 10.49
N LYS A 258 -16.67 -1.94 9.98
CA LYS A 258 -15.40 -2.01 9.28
C LYS A 258 -14.21 -2.31 10.19
N VAL A 259 -14.24 -1.83 11.43
CA VAL A 259 -13.22 -2.20 12.42
C VAL A 259 -13.34 -3.69 12.76
N GLU A 260 -14.56 -4.22 12.87
CA GLU A 260 -14.77 -5.66 13.08
C GLU A 260 -14.34 -6.48 11.85
N ASP A 261 -14.64 -6.01 10.63
CA ASP A 261 -14.17 -6.61 9.38
C ASP A 261 -12.63 -6.70 9.35
N GLU A 262 -11.95 -5.61 9.71
CA GLU A 262 -10.49 -5.56 9.81
C GLU A 262 -9.95 -6.53 10.84
N LYS A 263 -10.60 -6.64 11.99
CA LYS A 263 -10.24 -7.58 13.04
C LYS A 263 -10.42 -9.02 12.56
N GLN A 264 -11.56 -9.35 11.97
CA GLN A 264 -11.85 -10.69 11.42
C GLN A 264 -10.86 -11.09 10.33
N VAL A 265 -10.45 -10.16 9.47
CA VAL A 265 -9.46 -10.41 8.43
C VAL A 265 -8.08 -10.63 9.01
N LEU A 266 -7.72 -9.85 10.01
CA LEU A 266 -6.42 -10.01 10.63
C LEU A 266 -6.36 -11.35 11.37
N GLU A 267 -7.44 -11.73 12.06
CA GLU A 267 -7.63 -13.07 12.62
C GLU A 267 -7.61 -14.16 11.54
N ALA A 268 -8.28 -13.96 10.40
CA ALA A 268 -8.31 -14.90 9.28
C ALA A 268 -6.96 -14.97 8.56
N SER A 269 -6.18 -13.89 8.52
CA SER A 269 -4.81 -13.89 7.98
C SER A 269 -3.88 -14.70 8.87
N ILE A 270 -4.09 -14.66 10.18
CA ILE A 270 -3.36 -15.50 11.14
C ILE A 270 -3.78 -16.97 11.02
N LYS A 271 -5.08 -17.22 10.88
CA LYS A 271 -5.66 -18.58 10.77
C LYS A 271 -5.48 -19.21 9.39
N GLY A 272 -5.36 -18.42 8.34
CA GLY A 272 -5.54 -18.81 6.93
C GLY A 272 -4.37 -18.45 6.02
N TRP A 273 -3.19 -18.14 6.56
CA TRP A 273 -1.98 -17.97 5.74
C TRP A 273 -1.46 -19.28 5.12
N ASP A 274 -2.14 -20.42 5.33
CA ASP A 274 -2.03 -21.62 4.48
C ASP A 274 -2.68 -21.43 3.08
N ILE A 275 -3.53 -20.41 2.89
CA ILE A 275 -4.33 -20.21 1.67
C ILE A 275 -3.61 -19.28 0.67
N PHE A 276 -2.72 -18.40 1.13
CA PHE A 276 -2.06 -17.36 0.31
C PHE A 276 -0.60 -17.64 -0.05
N THR A 277 -0.04 -18.79 0.31
CA THR A 277 1.21 -19.30 -0.25
C THR A 277 0.90 -20.04 -1.55
N PRO A 278 1.00 -19.42 -2.74
CA PRO A 278 0.95 -20.17 -3.98
C PRO A 278 2.12 -21.14 -4.00
N LYS A 279 1.84 -22.43 -3.76
CA LYS A 279 2.68 -23.63 -3.99
C LYS A 279 4.13 -23.33 -4.39
N ILE A 280 4.94 -22.79 -3.48
CA ILE A 280 6.38 -22.95 -3.58
C ILE A 280 6.62 -24.39 -3.14
N LYS A 281 6.92 -25.27 -4.10
CA LYS A 281 7.37 -26.63 -3.81
C LYS A 281 8.70 -26.55 -3.06
N ILE A 282 8.65 -26.34 -1.75
CA ILE A 282 9.81 -26.52 -0.87
C ILE A 282 9.85 -28.02 -0.54
N PHE A 283 10.88 -28.67 -1.06
CA PHE A 283 11.14 -30.10 -0.95
C PHE A 283 11.24 -30.59 0.52
N ASN A 284 10.60 -31.75 0.78
CA ASN A 284 10.76 -32.75 1.85
C ASN A 284 11.34 -32.38 3.23
N PHE A 285 10.48 -31.81 4.08
CA PHE A 285 9.86 -32.37 5.30
C PHE A 285 10.61 -33.41 6.17
N SER A 286 11.32 -32.90 7.19
CA SER A 286 11.25 -33.37 8.59
C SER A 286 11.53 -32.23 9.61
N ARG A 287 12.26 -31.17 9.18
CA ARG A 287 12.41 -29.86 9.88
C ARG A 287 11.19 -28.93 9.82
N SER A 288 10.19 -29.25 8.99
CA SER A 288 9.12 -28.33 8.59
C SER A 288 8.10 -28.02 9.68
N LYS A 289 7.69 -28.99 10.51
CA LYS A 289 6.69 -28.73 11.57
C LYS A 289 7.21 -27.75 12.62
N LYS A 290 8.50 -27.85 12.96
CA LYS A 290 9.15 -26.94 13.91
C LYS A 290 9.33 -25.54 13.31
N LEU A 291 9.75 -25.47 12.05
CA LEU A 291 9.87 -24.20 11.32
C LEU A 291 8.51 -23.51 11.13
N GLU A 292 7.47 -24.25 10.79
CA GLU A 292 6.12 -23.71 10.62
C GLU A 292 5.54 -23.24 11.95
N HIS A 293 5.76 -24.00 13.04
CA HIS A 293 5.44 -23.54 14.39
C HIS A 293 6.12 -22.20 14.73
N TYR A 294 7.39 -22.03 14.35
CA TYR A 294 8.11 -20.78 14.56
C TYR A 294 7.61 -19.63 13.69
N ARG A 295 7.30 -19.88 12.41
CA ARG A 295 6.64 -18.89 11.54
C ARG A 295 5.30 -18.45 12.10
N GLN A 296 4.49 -19.39 12.57
CA GLN A 296 3.23 -19.10 13.23
C GLN A 296 3.44 -18.20 14.45
N LYS A 297 4.40 -18.53 15.32
CA LYS A 297 4.72 -17.72 16.51
C LYS A 297 5.25 -16.32 16.18
N LEU A 298 6.05 -16.16 15.13
CA LEU A 298 6.47 -14.83 14.65
C LEU A 298 5.28 -13.99 14.22
N ARG A 299 4.37 -14.59 13.43
CA ARG A 299 3.15 -13.92 12.95
C ARG A 299 2.20 -13.57 14.10
N GLU A 300 2.04 -14.46 15.07
CA GLU A 300 1.31 -14.19 16.32
C GLU A 300 1.90 -12.98 17.04
N ASN A 301 3.23 -12.87 17.15
CA ASN A 301 3.88 -11.72 17.79
C ASN A 301 3.71 -10.42 16.99
N LEU A 302 3.82 -10.46 15.66
CA LEU A 302 3.53 -9.32 14.80
C LEU A 302 2.10 -8.83 15.00
N PHE A 303 1.14 -9.76 15.08
CA PHE A 303 -0.25 -9.46 15.35
C PHE A 303 -0.47 -8.89 16.74
N GLN A 304 0.08 -9.51 17.79
CA GLN A 304 -0.06 -9.02 19.15
C GLN A 304 0.54 -7.62 19.28
N GLY A 305 1.70 -7.37 18.67
CA GLY A 305 2.28 -6.03 18.60
C GLY A 305 1.34 -5.06 17.88
N PHE A 306 0.81 -5.44 16.72
CA PHE A 306 -0.14 -4.61 15.96
C PHE A 306 -1.38 -4.27 16.78
N ILE A 307 -1.97 -5.27 17.44
CA ILE A 307 -3.11 -5.10 18.33
C ILE A 307 -2.74 -4.19 19.49
N ASN A 308 -1.61 -4.40 20.17
CA ASN A 308 -1.21 -3.63 21.35
C ASN A 308 -0.93 -2.18 21.00
N GLY A 309 -0.21 -1.92 19.90
CA GLY A 309 0.00 -0.57 19.38
C GLY A 309 -1.30 0.11 18.96
N SER A 310 -2.33 -0.68 18.62
CA SER A 310 -3.69 -0.18 18.38
C SER A 310 -4.52 -0.04 19.67
N LYS A 311 -4.24 -0.85 20.71
CA LYS A 311 -5.02 -1.01 21.96
C LYS A 311 -4.58 -0.13 23.12
N GLU A 312 -3.37 0.44 23.13
CA GLU A 312 -2.89 1.35 24.20
C GLU A 312 -3.78 2.60 24.43
N HIS A 313 -4.90 2.77 23.69
CA HIS A 313 -6.01 3.67 24.04
C HIS A 313 -7.42 3.05 24.01
N ILE A 314 -7.61 1.77 23.65
CA ILE A 314 -8.91 1.10 23.86
C ILE A 314 -9.24 1.06 25.36
N HIS A 315 -8.22 1.06 26.22
CA HIS A 315 -8.38 1.23 27.67
C HIS A 315 -9.01 2.58 28.10
N GLN A 316 -9.01 3.62 27.25
CA GLN A 316 -9.70 4.88 27.52
C GLN A 316 -11.15 4.92 27.00
N ILE A 317 -11.56 4.01 26.11
CA ILE A 317 -12.92 4.01 25.52
C ILE A 317 -13.80 2.86 26.05
N LYS A 318 -13.23 1.78 26.62
CA LYS A 318 -14.02 0.69 27.19
C LYS A 318 -13.46 0.17 28.53
N SER A 319 -13.43 1.03 29.54
CA SER A 319 -13.39 0.57 30.93
C SER A 319 -14.80 0.14 31.38
N LYS A 320 -15.09 -1.17 31.31
CA LYS A 320 -15.81 -1.92 32.38
C LYS A 320 -16.14 -3.40 32.11
N GLN A 321 -15.90 -3.97 30.92
CA GLN A 321 -16.37 -5.35 30.66
C GLN A 321 -15.32 -6.36 30.17
N LEU A 322 -14.07 -5.96 29.88
CA LEU A 322 -13.09 -6.90 29.32
C LEU A 322 -12.16 -7.59 30.34
N LEU A 323 -12.27 -7.25 31.63
CA LEU A 323 -11.44 -7.83 32.71
C LEU A 323 -12.01 -9.12 33.33
N GLN A 324 -13.02 -9.72 32.71
CA GLN A 324 -13.55 -11.03 33.13
C GLN A 324 -13.13 -12.18 32.20
N PHE A 325 -12.23 -11.94 31.24
CA PHE A 325 -11.83 -12.96 30.25
C PHE A 325 -10.33 -13.07 30.00
N LEU A 326 -9.51 -12.39 30.79
CA LEU A 326 -8.08 -12.65 30.96
C LEU A 326 -7.85 -12.91 32.45
#